data_AF-A0A6L3XRD0-F1
#
_entry.id   AF-A0A6L3XRD0-F1
#
_cell.length_a   1.000
_cell.length_b   1.000
_cell.length_c   1.000
_cell.angle_alpha   90.00
_cell.angle_beta   90.00
_cell.angle_gamma   90.00
#
_symmetry.space_group_name_H-M   'P 1'
#
loop_
_entity.id
_entity.type
_entity.pdbx_description
1 polymer ?
#
loop_
_entity_poly.entity_id
_entity_poly.type
_entity_poly.pdbx_seq_one_letter_code
_entity_poly.pdbx_strand_id
1 'polypeptide(L)' 'TYQGYPLGLAKKVGSRLKNSYPRELVRDGRLFTGNNRSA' A
#
# COMPACT_ATOMS: atom_id res chain seq x y z
N THR A 1 0.54 -8.14 -5.65
CA THR A 1 -0.82 -8.50 -5.20
C THR A 1 -0.82 -8.56 -3.68
N TYR A 2 -1.99 -8.55 -3.04
CA TYR A 2 -2.15 -8.73 -1.59
C TYR A 2 -3.46 -9.48 -1.33
N GLN A 3 -3.41 -10.53 -0.52
CA GLN A 3 -4.56 -11.40 -0.23
C GLN A 3 -5.30 -11.92 -1.48
N GLY A 4 -4.58 -12.23 -2.55
CA GLY A 4 -5.17 -12.68 -3.82
C GLY A 4 -5.66 -11.56 -4.74
N TYR A 5 -5.66 -10.31 -4.28
CA TYR A 5 -6.10 -9.16 -5.08
C TYR A 5 -4.94 -8.38 -5.71
N PRO A 6 -5.06 -7.92 -6.97
CA PRO A 6 -4.10 -6.99 -7.57
C PRO A 6 -4.18 -5.62 -6.89
N LEU A 7 -3.03 -5.06 -6.53
CA LEU A 7 -2.93 -3.73 -5.88
C LEU A 7 -2.68 -2.59 -6.87
N GLY A 8 -2.47 -2.91 -8.15
CA GLY A 8 -2.10 -1.97 -9.18
C GLY A 8 -0.79 -2.34 -9.87
N LEU A 9 -0.37 -1.47 -10.78
CA LEU A 9 0.84 -1.63 -11.57
C LEU A 9 2.05 -1.01 -10.84
N ALA A 10 3.22 -1.54 -11.18
CA ALA A 10 4.48 -1.02 -10.67
C ALA A 10 5.59 -1.18 -11.70
N LYS A 11 6.61 -0.33 -11.61
CA LYS A 11 7.82 -0.38 -12.43
C LYS A 11 9.02 -0.76 -11.57
N LYS A 12 9.81 -1.73 -12.03
CA LYS A 12 11.11 -2.04 -11.42
C LYS A 12 12.16 -1.02 -11.87
N VAL A 13 12.86 -0.42 -10.91
CA VAL A 13 13.97 0.53 -11.14
C VAL A 13 15.13 0.11 -10.25
N GLY A 14 16.15 -0.50 -10.84
CA GLY A 14 17.22 -1.18 -10.11
C GLY A 14 16.65 -2.30 -9.23
N SER A 15 16.99 -2.28 -7.93
CA SER A 15 16.45 -3.18 -6.92
C SER A 15 15.10 -2.74 -6.34
N ARG A 16 14.60 -1.53 -6.65
CA ARG A 16 13.37 -0.97 -6.08
C ARG A 16 12.18 -1.18 -7.01
N LEU A 17 11.02 -1.50 -6.42
CA LEU A 17 9.72 -1.48 -7.09
C LEU A 17 9.03 -0.14 -6.82
N LYS A 18 8.78 0.66 -7.85
CA LYS A 18 8.03 1.92 -7.76
C LYS A 18 6.57 1.67 -8.11
N ASN A 19 5.67 2.01 -7.18
CA ASN A 19 4.24 1.89 -7.38
C ASN A 19 3.70 3.09 -8.17
N SER A 20 2.75 2.87 -9.08
CA SER A 20 2.02 3.92 -9.80
C SER A 20 0.61 4.14 -9.25
N TYR A 21 0.42 3.92 -7.95
CA TYR A 21 -0.86 4.12 -7.26
C TYR A 21 -1.26 5.61 -7.32
N PRO A 22 -2.51 5.93 -7.66
CA PRO A 22 -2.97 7.32 -7.74
C PRO A 22 -2.79 8.05 -6.40
N ARG A 23 -2.33 9.30 -6.45
CA ARG A 23 -1.93 10.06 -5.24
C ARG A 23 -3.13 10.46 -4.40
N GLU A 24 -4.25 10.73 -5.05
CA GLU A 24 -5.54 11.02 -4.45
C GLU A 24 -6.12 9.84 -3.66
N LEU A 25 -5.60 8.62 -3.88
CA LEU A 25 -5.98 7.41 -3.14
C LEU A 25 -4.95 7.01 -2.08
N VAL A 26 -3.81 7.72 -2.02
CA VAL A 26 -2.82 7.48 -0.96
C VAL A 26 -3.42 7.90 0.36
N ARG A 27 -3.32 7.02 1.36
CA ARG A 27 -3.86 7.29 2.69
C ARG A 27 -2.90 8.22 3.44
N ASP A 28 -3.44 9.30 4.02
CA ASP A 28 -2.68 10.30 4.79
C ASP A 28 -2.14 9.79 6.13
N GLY A 29 -2.57 8.60 6.56
CA GLY A 29 -2.13 7.98 7.80
C GLY A 29 -2.81 6.65 8.07
N ARG A 30 -2.31 5.98 9.12
CA ARG A 30 -2.75 4.71 9.74
C ARG A 30 -3.50 3.74 8.81
N LEU A 31 -2.80 2.70 8.36
CA LEU A 31 -3.34 1.64 7.50
C LEU A 31 -4.48 0.82 8.13
N PHE A 32 -4.59 0.83 9.47
CA PHE A 32 -5.62 0.12 10.24
C PHE A 32 -6.12 0.96 11.43
N THR A 33 -7.33 1.51 11.33
CA THR A 33 -8.06 2.10 12.47
C THR A 33 -8.92 1.01 13.11
N GLY A 34 -8.30 0.05 13.79
CA GLY A 34 -9.03 -1.01 14.48
C GLY A 34 -8.23 -2.29 14.71
N ASN A 35 -7.30 -2.27 15.66
CA ASN A 35 -7.11 -3.37 16.60
C ASN A 35 -6.26 -2.87 17.77
N ASN A 36 -6.90 -2.56 18.89
CA ASN A 36 -6.24 -2.28 20.15
C ASN A 36 -5.50 -3.56 20.59
N ARG A 37 -4.17 -3.48 20.73
CA ARG A 37 -3.41 -4.40 21.59
C ARG A 37 -2.42 -3.57 22.39
N SER A 38 -2.95 -2.73 23.28
CA SER A 38 -2.28 -2.05 24.39
C SER A 38 -3.33 -1.27 25.21
N ALA A 39 -4.11 -2.01 26.01
CA ALA A 39 -4.74 -1.63 27.29
C ALA A 39 -5.51 -2.86 27.79
#